data_AF-A0A7L4TMV1-F1
#
_entry.id   AF-A0A7L4TMV1-F1
#
_cell.length_a   1.000
_cell.length_b   1.000
_cell.length_c   1.000
_cell.angle_alpha   90.00
_cell.angle_beta   90.00
_cell.angle_gamma   90.00
#
_symmetry.space_group_name_H-M   'P 1'
#
loop_
_entity.id
_entity.type
_entity.pdbx_description
1 polymer ?
#
loop_
_entity_poly.entity_id
_entity_poly.type
_entity_poly.pdbx_seq_one_letter_code
_entity_poly.pdbx_strand_id
1 'polypeptide(L)'
;MKKWLRTLSLSVAAAVALAACGSGDTAEETPADGGDGSSEEAVEAGDFKVAMVTDVGGIDDKSFNQSAWEGLSAFGEEVGLEEGTGYRYLQSQT
;
A
#
# COMPACT_ATOMS: atom_id res chain seq x y z
N MET A 1 -30.98 -23.33 -22.43
CA MET A 1 -30.49 -23.60 -21.06
C MET A 1 -29.02 -24.00 -20.99
N LYS A 2 -28.52 -25.01 -21.73
CA LYS A 2 -27.10 -25.44 -21.66
C LYS A 2 -26.07 -24.35 -22.04
N LYS A 3 -26.38 -23.46 -23.00
CA LYS A 3 -25.50 -22.35 -23.43
C LYS A 3 -25.43 -21.23 -22.39
N TRP A 4 -26.54 -21.01 -21.68
CA TRP A 4 -26.65 -20.03 -20.60
C TRP A 4 -25.93 -20.53 -19.34
N LEU A 5 -26.03 -21.83 -19.07
CA LEU A 5 -25.28 -22.50 -18.01
C LEU A 5 -23.76 -22.45 -18.26
N ARG A 6 -23.31 -22.62 -19.51
CA ARG A 6 -21.88 -22.49 -19.89
C ARG A 6 -21.35 -21.07 -19.74
N THR A 7 -22.14 -20.07 -20.09
CA THR A 7 -21.73 -18.66 -19.98
C THR A 7 -21.66 -18.23 -18.51
N LEU A 8 -22.62 -18.67 -17.69
CA LEU A 8 -22.63 -18.42 -16.25
C LEU A 8 -21.43 -19.07 -15.53
N SER A 9 -21.08 -20.31 -15.90
CA SER A 9 -19.90 -21.00 -15.34
C SER A 9 -18.58 -20.31 -15.68
N LEU A 10 -18.46 -19.74 -16.88
CA LEU A 10 -17.23 -19.05 -17.30
C LEU A 10 -17.04 -17.73 -16.55
N SER A 11 -18.12 -16.99 -16.31
CA SER A 11 -18.10 -15.75 -15.52
C SER A 11 -17.78 -16.01 -14.05
N VAL A 12 -18.31 -17.09 -13.46
CA VAL A 12 -18.01 -17.49 -12.08
C VAL A 12 -16.54 -17.90 -11.92
N ALA A 13 -15.98 -18.63 -12.88
CA ALA A 13 -14.57 -19.02 -12.83
C ALA A 13 -13.61 -17.81 -12.87
N ALA A 14 -13.93 -16.79 -13.68
CA ALA A 14 -13.15 -15.55 -13.73
C ALA A 14 -13.20 -14.78 -12.41
N ALA A 15 -14.37 -14.72 -11.76
CA ALA A 15 -14.52 -14.07 -10.45
C ALA A 15 -13.74 -14.78 -9.33
N VAL A 16 -13.70 -16.12 -9.33
CA VAL A 16 -12.91 -16.91 -8.37
C VAL A 16 -11.40 -16.72 -8.58
N ALA A 17 -10.93 -16.61 -9.83
CA ALA A 17 -9.52 -16.35 -10.12
C ALA A 17 -9.05 -14.97 -9.61
N LEU A 18 -9.92 -13.96 -9.65
CA LEU A 18 -9.64 -12.61 -9.11
C LEU A 18 -9.61 -12.60 -7.57
N ALA A 19 -10.46 -13.41 -6.91
CA ALA A 19 -10.46 -13.56 -5.46
C ALA A 19 -9.25 -14.36 -4.93
N ALA A 20 -8.65 -15.23 -5.74
CA ALA A 20 -7.53 -16.09 -5.34
C ALA A 20 -6.18 -15.36 -5.19
N CYS A 21 -6.02 -14.16 -5.77
CA CYS A 21 -4.85 -13.31 -5.49
C CYS A 21 -5.03 -12.41 -4.25
N GLY A 22 -6.20 -12.47 -3.60
CA GLY A 22 -6.48 -11.74 -2.35
C GLY A 22 -6.30 -12.56 -1.07
N SER A 23 -6.00 -13.86 -1.17
CA SER A 23 -5.74 -14.72 -0.01
C SER A 23 -4.26 -14.67 0.40
N GLY A 24 -3.88 -13.58 1.05
CA GLY A 24 -2.91 -13.64 2.15
C GLY A 24 -3.69 -13.81 3.45
N ASP A 25 -3.58 -14.99 4.06
CA ASP A 25 -4.00 -15.43 5.39
C ASP A 25 -5.35 -14.95 6.00
N THR A 26 -6.23 -15.93 6.20
CA THR A 26 -7.29 -15.90 7.20
C THR A 26 -6.68 -15.97 8.60
N ALA A 27 -6.49 -14.81 9.23
CA ALA A 27 -6.71 -14.67 10.66
C ALA A 27 -8.11 -14.10 10.87
N GLU A 28 -8.85 -14.65 11.82
CA GLU A 28 -10.24 -14.27 12.12
C GLU A 28 -10.41 -12.76 12.29
N GLU A 29 -11.34 -12.14 11.57
CA GLU A 29 -11.74 -10.76 11.86
C GLU A 29 -13.26 -10.54 11.74
N THR A 30 -13.72 -9.79 12.73
CA THR A 30 -15.06 -9.43 13.18
C THR A 30 -15.88 -8.68 12.10
N PRO A 31 -17.24 -8.64 12.17
CA PRO A 31 -18.06 -8.03 11.12
C PRO A 31 -17.72 -6.57 10.87
N ALA A 32 -17.73 -6.18 9.59
CA ALA A 32 -17.66 -4.80 9.15
C ALA A 32 -18.73 -3.95 9.86
N ASP A 33 -18.29 -3.18 10.85
CA ASP A 33 -18.96 -1.97 11.30
C ASP A 33 -18.51 -0.83 10.39
N GLY A 34 -19.48 -0.14 9.79
CA GLY A 34 -19.26 1.10 9.05
C GLY A 34 -18.97 2.25 10.00
N GLY A 35 -17.84 2.16 10.69
CA GLY A 35 -17.35 3.16 11.63
C GLY A 35 -16.75 4.35 10.90
N ASP A 36 -17.57 5.38 10.71
CA ASP A 36 -17.12 6.77 10.86
C ASP A 36 -16.47 6.87 12.26
N GLY A 37 -15.15 6.77 12.27
CA GLY A 37 -14.39 6.52 13.49
C GLY A 37 -12.91 6.64 13.20
N SER A 38 -12.51 7.82 12.72
CA SER A 38 -11.14 8.29 12.81
C SER A 38 -10.77 8.43 14.30
N SER A 39 -10.48 7.30 14.96
CA SER A 39 -9.60 7.33 16.11
C SER A 39 -8.21 7.54 15.55
N GLU A 40 -7.84 8.81 15.44
CA GLU A 40 -6.46 9.27 15.38
C GLU A 40 -5.77 8.81 16.67
N GLU A 41 -5.47 7.51 16.77
CA GLU A 41 -4.35 7.08 17.62
C GLU A 41 -3.13 7.64 16.91
N ALA A 42 -2.77 8.87 17.30
CA ALA A 42 -1.51 9.48 16.90
C ALA A 42 -0.44 8.42 17.17
N VAL A 43 0.15 7.90 16.09
CA VAL A 43 1.35 7.09 16.18
C VAL A 43 2.35 8.02 16.85
N GLU A 44 2.56 7.85 18.16
CA GLU A 44 3.57 8.57 18.88
C GLU A 44 4.86 8.30 18.11
N ALA A 45 5.37 9.34 17.44
CA ALA A 45 6.63 9.31 16.76
C ALA A 45 7.69 9.13 17.85
N GLY A 46 7.89 7.89 18.30
CA GLY A 46 9.11 7.50 18.98
C GLY A 46 10.28 7.92 18.09
N ASP A 47 11.45 8.15 18.69
CA ASP A 47 12.67 8.64 18.00
C ASP A 47 13.05 7.78 16.78
N PHE A 48 12.33 7.95 15.67
CA PHE A 48 12.38 7.10 14.49
C PHE A 48 12.84 7.94 13.32
N LYS A 49 13.78 7.38 12.57
CA LYS A 49 14.32 7.98 11.36
C LYS A 49 14.31 6.96 10.26
N VAL A 50 13.94 7.40 9.07
CA VAL A 50 13.83 6.54 7.90
C VAL A 50 14.53 7.18 6.70
N ALA A 51 15.21 6.36 5.92
CA ALA A 51 15.85 6.80 4.68
C ALA A 51 15.58 5.79 3.57
N MET A 52 15.12 6.27 2.42
CA MET A 52 15.01 5.49 1.19
C MET A 52 16.28 5.64 0.35
N VAL A 53 16.79 4.56 -0.23
CA VAL A 53 17.87 4.63 -1.23
C VAL A 53 17.27 4.29 -2.58
N THR A 54 17.40 5.16 -3.58
CA THR A 54 16.84 4.89 -4.91
C THR A 54 17.63 3.79 -5.61
N ASP A 55 16.98 3.00 -6.47
CA ASP A 55 17.70 2.15 -7.42
C ASP A 55 18.14 2.98 -8.65
N VAL A 56 18.08 2.41 -9.85
CA VAL A 56 18.36 3.09 -11.12
C VAL A 56 17.21 4.06 -11.46
N GLY A 57 17.55 5.18 -12.10
CA GLY A 57 16.56 6.17 -12.58
C GLY A 57 16.33 7.36 -11.65
N GLY A 58 16.75 7.25 -10.38
CA GLY A 58 16.64 8.35 -9.41
C GLY A 58 15.21 8.55 -8.90
N ILE A 59 14.99 9.67 -8.19
CA ILE A 59 13.71 9.93 -7.50
C ILE A 59 12.56 10.30 -8.46
N ASP A 60 12.88 10.90 -9.61
CA ASP A 60 11.92 11.37 -10.62
C ASP A 60 11.74 10.37 -11.79
N ASP A 61 11.88 9.08 -11.50
CA ASP A 61 11.87 8.01 -12.51
C ASP A 61 10.48 7.71 -13.12
N LYS A 62 9.42 8.38 -12.64
CA LYS A 62 8.01 8.11 -12.99
C LYS A 62 7.61 6.65 -12.78
N SER A 63 8.27 5.98 -11.86
CA SER A 63 8.12 4.57 -11.58
C SER A 63 8.22 4.33 -10.07
N PHE A 64 8.75 3.18 -9.70
CA PHE A 64 8.78 2.70 -8.33
C PHE A 64 9.43 3.70 -7.37
N ASN A 65 10.57 4.33 -7.73
CA ASN A 65 11.27 5.22 -6.80
C ASN A 65 10.43 6.46 -6.48
N GLN A 66 9.78 7.07 -7.48
CA GLN A 66 8.86 8.18 -7.24
C GLN A 66 7.70 7.76 -6.32
N SER A 67 7.03 6.64 -6.62
CA SER A 67 5.88 6.18 -5.83
C SER A 67 6.25 5.84 -4.39
N ALA A 68 7.44 5.28 -4.17
CA ALA A 68 7.94 4.96 -2.84
C ALA A 68 8.27 6.25 -2.06
N TRP A 69 8.80 7.28 -2.72
CA TRP A 69 9.08 8.58 -2.10
C TRP A 69 7.81 9.32 -1.70
N GLU A 70 6.80 9.33 -2.56
CA GLU A 70 5.51 9.96 -2.28
C GLU A 70 4.84 9.30 -1.06
N GLY A 71 4.85 7.96 -1.00
CA GLY A 71 4.32 7.23 0.16
C GLY A 71 5.11 7.49 1.45
N LEU A 72 6.44 7.52 1.39
CA LEU A 72 7.28 7.81 2.55
C LEU A 72 7.09 9.25 3.04
N SER A 73 6.93 10.21 2.13
CA SER A 73 6.71 11.61 2.46
C SER A 73 5.36 11.82 3.13
N ALA A 74 4.30 11.20 2.59
CA ALA A 74 2.97 11.24 3.18
C ALA A 74 2.96 10.65 4.60
N PHE A 75 3.63 9.51 4.81
CA PHE A 75 3.80 8.93 6.14
C PHE A 75 4.57 9.88 7.08
N GLY A 76 5.67 10.48 6.59
CA GLY A 76 6.47 11.43 7.35
C GLY A 76 5.64 12.62 7.84
N GLU A 77 4.83 13.21 6.96
CA GLU A 77 3.90 14.29 7.28
C GLU A 77 2.82 13.86 8.29
N GLU A 78 2.22 12.68 8.09
CA GLU A 78 1.16 12.12 8.95
C GLU A 78 1.64 11.91 10.39
N VAL A 79 2.89 11.47 10.57
CA VAL A 79 3.47 11.18 11.89
C VAL A 79 4.35 12.30 12.44
N GLY A 80 4.37 13.48 11.80
CA GLY A 80 5.09 14.65 12.28
C GLY A 80 6.62 14.55 12.19
N LEU A 81 7.14 13.75 11.28
CA LEU A 81 8.56 13.72 10.95
C LEU A 81 8.92 14.90 10.04
N GLU A 82 10.09 15.48 10.27
CA GLU A 82 10.64 16.54 9.41
C GLU A 82 11.48 15.94 8.26
N GLU A 83 11.30 16.45 7.04
CA GLU A 83 12.15 16.07 5.91
C GLU A 83 13.61 16.50 6.17
N GLY A 84 14.56 15.60 5.89
CA GLY A 84 15.99 15.81 6.07
C GLY A 84 16.51 15.43 7.46
N THR A 85 15.67 15.43 8.50
CA THR A 85 16.07 15.05 9.87
C THR A 85 15.37 13.78 10.36
N GLY A 86 14.08 13.61 10.04
CA GLY A 86 13.22 12.46 10.37
C GLY A 86 13.02 11.50 9.20
N TYR A 87 12.81 12.00 7.98
CA TYR A 87 12.76 11.17 6.78
C TYR A 87 13.54 11.80 5.62
N ARG A 88 14.10 10.97 4.72
CA ARG A 88 14.84 11.45 3.53
C ARG A 88 14.97 10.38 2.47
N TYR A 89 15.44 10.76 1.28
CA TYR A 89 16.01 9.82 0.32
C TYR A 89 17.50 10.05 0.10
N LEU A 90 18.17 9.03 -0.44
CA LEU A 90 19.52 9.04 -0.95
C LEU A 90 19.47 8.58 -2.39
N GLN A 91 19.95 9.43 -3.30
CA GLN A 91 20.05 9.05 -4.70
C GLN A 91 21.29 8.19 -4.93
N SER A 92 21.11 6.98 -5.45
CA SER A 92 22.22 6.10 -5.81
C SER A 92 23.07 6.74 -6.91
N GLN A 93 24.39 6.66 -6.75
CA GLN A 93 25.34 7.01 -7.80
C GLN A 93 25.61 5.75 -8.62
N THR A 94 25.17 5.76 -9.88
CA THR A 94 25.53 4.76 -10.90
C THR A 94 26.60 5.29 -11.82
#